data_AF-A0A9D6RM21-F1
#
_entry.id   AF-A0A9D6RM21-F1
#
_cell.length_a   1.000
_cell.length_b   1.000
_cell.length_c   1.000
_cell.angle_alpha   90.00
_cell.angle_beta   90.00
_cell.angle_gamma   90.00
#
_symmetry.space_group_name_H-M   'P 1'
#
loop_
_entity.id
_entity.type
_entity.pdbx_description
1 polymer ?
#
loop_
_entity_poly.entity_id
_entity_poly.type
_entity_poly.pdbx_seq_one_letter_code
_entity_poly.pdbx_strand_id
1 'polypeptide(L)'
;MRTTYLVCYDVANDKRLRKVFKTCGNFGDHLQFSVFECDLNPSEKIELETALSAIINHDEDQVIFVGLGPAEGRGDRVITALGLPYVKLDAPCYVV
;
A
#
# COMPACT_ATOMS: atom_id res chain seq x y z
N MET A 1 7.69 16.89 -3.82
CA MET A 1 8.55 15.79 -3.34
C MET A 1 7.65 14.67 -2.87
N ARG A 2 7.77 13.48 -3.46
CA ARG A 2 6.97 12.30 -3.09
C ARG A 2 7.80 11.44 -2.15
N THR A 3 7.12 10.77 -1.21
CA THR A 3 7.71 9.83 -0.26
C THR A 3 7.10 8.47 -0.53
N THR A 4 7.93 7.44 -0.64
CA THR A 4 7.45 6.07 -0.77
C THR A 4 6.95 5.60 0.59
N TYR A 5 5.81 4.91 0.61
CA TYR A 5 5.24 4.27 1.78
C TYR A 5 4.95 2.81 1.49
N LEU A 6 5.30 1.92 2.43
CA LEU A 6 4.64 0.61 2.49
C LEU A 6 3.36 0.76 3.30
N VAL A 7 2.24 0.44 2.68
CA VAL A 7 0.93 0.40 3.32
C VAL A 7 0.59 -1.04 3.59
N CYS A 8 0.71 -1.43 4.86
CA CYS A 8 0.41 -2.78 5.32
C CYS A 8 -0.94 -2.77 6.03
N TYR A 9 -1.77 -3.79 5.81
CA TYR A 9 -3.06 -3.89 6.50
C TYR A 9 -3.36 -5.29 7.01
N ASP A 10 -4.00 -5.34 8.16
CA ASP A 10 -4.61 -6.54 8.73
C ASP A 10 -6.08 -6.23 9.01
N VAL A 11 -6.98 -6.88 8.27
CA VAL A 11 -8.42 -6.55 8.24
C VAL A 11 -9.21 -7.83 8.46
N ALA A 12 -9.93 -7.90 9.58
CA ALA A 12 -10.60 -9.13 10.02
C ALA A 12 -11.82 -9.50 9.17
N ASN A 13 -12.40 -8.55 8.43
CA ASN A 13 -13.63 -8.75 7.67
C ASN A 13 -13.42 -8.72 6.15
N ASP A 14 -13.79 -9.79 5.46
CA ASP A 14 -13.65 -9.92 4.01
C ASP A 14 -14.30 -8.80 3.17
N LYS A 15 -15.41 -8.21 3.64
CA LYS A 15 -16.07 -7.12 2.89
C LYS A 15 -15.27 -5.82 3.02
N ARG A 16 -14.73 -5.52 4.22
CA ARG A 16 -13.85 -4.37 4.44
C ARG A 16 -12.51 -4.58 3.74
N LEU A 17 -11.94 -5.78 3.80
CA LEU A 17 -10.70 -6.16 3.13
C LEU A 17 -10.76 -5.87 1.62
N ARG A 18 -11.83 -6.29 0.94
CA ARG A 18 -12.02 -6.00 -0.50
C ARG A 18 -12.11 -4.51 -0.80
N LYS A 19 -12.65 -3.71 0.11
CA LYS A 19 -12.71 -2.25 -0.05
C LYS A 19 -11.34 -1.62 0.17
N VAL A 20 -10.64 -2.01 1.24
CA VAL A 20 -9.26 -1.57 1.54
C VAL A 20 -8.33 -1.86 0.36
N PHE A 21 -8.36 -3.09 -0.16
CA PHE A 21 -7.56 -3.50 -1.32
C PHE A 21 -7.81 -2.58 -2.54
N LYS A 22 -9.08 -2.34 -2.87
CA LYS A 22 -9.44 -1.45 -3.99
C LYS A 22 -9.02 -0.01 -3.75
N THR A 23 -9.15 0.48 -2.52
CA THR A 23 -8.73 1.84 -2.16
C THR A 23 -7.21 1.97 -2.31
N CYS A 24 -6.41 1.07 -1.76
CA CYS A 24 -4.95 1.10 -1.90
C CYS A 24 -4.50 1.00 -3.37
N GLY A 25 -5.19 0.21 -4.19
CA GLY A 25 -4.90 0.09 -5.63
C GLY A 25 -5.07 1.37 -6.45
N ASN A 26 -5.74 2.41 -5.92
CA ASN A 26 -5.80 3.71 -6.58
C ASN A 26 -4.56 4.58 -6.33
N PHE A 27 -3.73 4.22 -5.35
CA PHE A 27 -2.61 5.05 -4.87
C PHE A 27 -1.24 4.40 -5.05
N GLY A 28 -1.16 3.13 -5.42
CA GLY A 28 0.12 2.45 -5.64
C GLY A 28 0.00 1.00 -6.07
N ASP A 29 1.12 0.31 -6.04
CA ASP A 29 1.30 -1.03 -6.57
C ASP A 29 1.12 -2.09 -5.49
N HIS A 30 0.42 -3.17 -5.84
CA HIS A 30 0.18 -4.29 -4.94
C HIS A 30 1.41 -5.21 -4.88
N LEU A 31 2.05 -5.30 -3.71
CA LEU A 31 3.26 -6.10 -3.50
C LEU A 31 2.97 -7.51 -3.00
N GLN A 32 2.09 -7.61 -2.00
CA GLN A 32 1.65 -8.85 -1.37
C GLN A 32 0.21 -8.69 -0.91
N PHE A 33 -0.45 -9.81 -0.58
CA PHE A 33 -1.88 -9.85 -0.19
C PHE A 33 -2.34 -8.73 0.76
N SER A 34 -1.46 -8.31 1.67
CA SER A 34 -1.71 -7.28 2.68
C SER A 34 -0.73 -6.10 2.63
N VAL A 35 0.01 -5.92 1.54
CA VAL A 35 1.07 -4.91 1.42
C VAL A 35 1.01 -4.20 0.06
N PHE A 36 0.95 -2.87 0.08
CA PHE A 36 1.07 -1.99 -1.08
C PHE A 36 2.30 -1.09 -0.96
N GLU A 37 2.90 -0.76 -2.11
CA GLU A 37 3.90 0.31 -2.23
C GLU A 37 3.23 1.53 -2.87
N CYS A 38 3.20 2.64 -2.15
CA CYS A 38 2.58 3.88 -2.61
C CYS A 38 3.60 5.02 -2.56
N ASP A 39 3.90 5.61 -3.71
CA ASP A 39 4.59 6.89 -3.75
C ASP A 39 3.57 8.00 -3.53
N LEU A 40 3.63 8.69 -2.40
CA LEU A 40 2.62 9.67 -2.00
C LEU A 40 3.25 11.05 -1.77
N ASN A 41 2.58 12.08 -2.25
CA ASN A 41 2.77 13.44 -1.75
C ASN A 41 1.97 13.64 -0.44
N PRO A 42 2.21 14.73 0.32
CA PRO A 42 1.54 14.94 1.61
C PRO A 42 0.01 14.96 1.54
N SER A 43 -0.57 15.50 0.46
CA SER A 43 -2.03 15.56 0.28
C SER A 43 -2.60 14.19 -0.05
N GLU A 44 -1.97 13.44 -0.95
CA GLU A 44 -2.38 12.07 -1.31
C GLU A 44 -2.30 11.13 -0.10
N LYS A 45 -1.30 11.32 0.77
CA LYS A 45 -1.22 10.57 2.04
C LYS A 45 -2.43 10.81 2.92
N ILE A 46 -2.82 12.08 3.11
CA ILE A 46 -3.99 12.44 3.92
C ILE A 46 -5.28 11.88 3.29
N GLU A 47 -5.39 11.94 1.96
CA GLU A 47 -6.52 11.40 1.21
C GLU A 47 -6.65 9.89 1.42
N LEU A 48 -5.55 9.14 1.29
CA LEU A 48 -5.52 7.69 1.51
C LEU A 48 -5.85 7.34 2.97
N GLU A 49 -5.26 8.03 3.93
CA GLU A 49 -5.55 7.84 5.37
C GLU A 49 -7.04 8.09 5.67
N THR A 50 -7.61 9.15 5.10
CA THR A 50 -9.03 9.49 5.28
C THR A 50 -9.94 8.43 4.65
N ALA A 51 -9.62 7.99 3.42
CA ALA A 51 -10.39 6.98 2.71
C ALA A 51 -10.37 5.62 3.43
N LEU A 52 -9.20 5.20 3.93
CA LEU A 52 -9.08 3.95 4.69
C LEU A 52 -9.75 4.04 6.06
N SER A 53 -9.60 5.16 6.77
CA SER A 53 -10.25 5.39 8.06
C SER A 53 -11.78 5.28 8.01
N ALA A 54 -12.39 5.65 6.87
CA ALA A 54 -13.82 5.52 6.63
C ALA A 54 -14.28 4.08 6.32
N ILE A 55 -13.35 3.18 5.98
CA ILE A 55 -13.64 1.79 5.57
C ILE A 55 -13.39 0.81 6.72
N ILE A 56 -12.30 1.01 7.47
CA ILE A 56 -11.86 0.09 8.52
C ILE A 56 -12.72 0.18 9.78
N ASN A 57 -12.76 -0.90 10.53
CA ASN A 57 -13.20 -0.89 11.91
C ASN A 57 -11.98 -0.68 12.82
N HIS A 58 -11.93 0.46 13.51
CA HIS A 58 -10.79 0.84 14.36
C HIS A 58 -10.55 -0.08 15.57
N ASP A 59 -11.54 -0.91 15.93
CA ASP A 59 -11.42 -1.88 17.04
C ASP A 59 -10.94 -3.26 16.57
N GLU A 60 -11.01 -3.56 15.27
CA GLU A 60 -10.76 -4.90 14.71
C GLU A 60 -9.67 -4.93 13.63
N ASP A 61 -9.41 -3.80 12.98
CA ASP A 61 -8.54 -3.71 11.81
C ASP A 61 -7.35 -2.78 12.10
N GLN A 62 -6.23 -3.02 11.41
CA GLN A 62 -5.04 -2.21 11.49
C GLN A 62 -4.51 -1.86 10.11
N VAL A 63 -4.11 -0.61 9.93
CA VAL A 63 -3.34 -0.15 8.76
C VAL A 63 -2.09 0.54 9.25
N ILE A 64 -0.93 0.16 8.71
CA ILE A 64 0.38 0.70 9.05
C ILE A 64 0.98 1.35 7.81
N PHE A 65 1.48 2.58 7.99
CA PHE A 65 2.23 3.31 6.97
C PHE A 65 3.71 3.35 7.36
N VAL A 66 4.55 2.65 6.61
CA VAL A 66 6.00 2.67 6.80
C VAL A 66 6.63 3.63 5.81
N GLY A 67 7.04 4.80 6.31
CA GLY A 67 7.74 5.80 5.51
C GLY A 67 9.12 5.31 5.11
N LEU A 68 9.33 5.18 3.82
CA LEU A 68 10.54 4.60 3.24
C LEU A 68 11.56 5.66 2.77
N GLY A 69 11.15 6.94 2.78
CA GLY A 69 11.95 8.08 2.38
C GLY A 69 11.54 8.63 1.02
N PRO A 70 12.31 9.58 0.47
CA PRO A 70 12.02 10.18 -0.83
C PRO A 70 11.95 9.11 -1.92
N ALA A 71 10.95 9.23 -2.81
CA ALA A 71 10.82 8.33 -3.96
C ALA A 71 11.97 8.52 -4.98
N GLU A 72 12.50 9.74 -5.06
CA GLU A 72 13.62 10.07 -5.95
C GLU A 72 14.96 9.55 -5.39
N GLY A 73 15.76 8.89 -6.24
CA GLY A 73 17.12 8.44 -5.90
C GLY A 73 17.19 7.15 -5.09
N ARG A 74 16.04 6.55 -4.77
CA ARG A 74 15.93 5.26 -4.10
C ARG A 74 16.00 4.17 -5.16
N GLY A 75 17.22 3.72 -5.51
CA GLY A 75 17.38 2.59 -6.42
C GLY A 75 16.56 1.36 -5.96
N ASP A 76 16.35 0.36 -6.84
CA ASP A 76 15.47 -0.82 -6.62
C ASP A 76 15.82 -1.73 -5.41
N ARG A 77 16.68 -1.31 -4.49
CA ARG A 77 17.50 -2.15 -3.62
C ARG A 77 17.08 -2.24 -2.15
N VAL A 78 15.83 -1.96 -1.78
CA VAL A 78 15.43 -2.00 -0.35
C VAL A 78 14.47 -3.14 0.02
N ILE A 79 13.89 -3.84 -0.96
CA ILE A 79 12.98 -4.96 -0.69
C ILE A 79 13.72 -6.28 -0.95
N THR A 80 13.90 -7.06 0.11
CA THR A 80 14.40 -8.45 0.03
C THR A 80 13.27 -9.41 0.38
N ALA A 81 13.25 -10.58 -0.25
CA ALA A 81 12.27 -11.62 -0.01
C ALA A 81 12.97 -12.94 0.33
N LEU A 82 12.31 -13.77 1.13
CA LEU A 82 12.69 -15.16 1.38
C LEU A 82 11.65 -16.07 0.72
N GLY A 83 12.11 -17.10 -0.01
CA GLY A 83 11.25 -17.97 -0.81
C GLY A 83 11.18 -17.51 -2.27
N LEU A 84 9.98 -17.16 -2.75
CA LEU A 84 9.83 -16.60 -4.09
C LEU A 84 10.50 -15.22 -4.16
N PRO A 85 11.25 -14.91 -5.23
CA PRO A 85 11.89 -13.61 -5.37
C PRO A 85 10.84 -12.51 -5.51
N TYR A 86 11.14 -11.34 -4.94
CA TYR A 86 10.38 -10.13 -5.23
C TYR A 86 10.57 -9.76 -6.70
N VAL A 87 9.46 -9.63 -7.42
CA VAL A 87 9.45 -9.15 -8.80
C VAL A 87 8.67 -7.85 -8.79
N LYS A 88 9.35 -6.75 -9.10
CA LYS A 88 8.70 -5.45 -9.28
C LYS A 88 7.74 -5.57 -10.46
N LEU A 89 6.44 -5.36 -10.21
CA LEU A 89 5.43 -5.29 -11.25
C LEU A 89 5.47 -3.88 -11.84
N ASP A 90 6.10 -3.71 -13.00
CA ASP A 90 5.91 -2.51 -13.80
C ASP A 90 4.45 -2.53 -14.32
N ALA A 91 3.62 -1.61 -13.82
CA ALA A 91 2.19 -1.53 -14.12
C ALA A 91 1.87 -1.41 -15.64
N PRO A 92 0.63 -1.75 -16.07
CA PRO A 92 -0.53 -2.08 -15.24
C PRO A 92 -1.00 -3.53 -15.40
N CYS A 93 -1.14 -4.22 -14.28
CA CYS A 93 -1.92 -5.45 -14.22
C CYS A 93 -3.41 -5.08 -14.28
N TYR A 94 -4.02 -5.18 -15.46
CA TYR A 94 -5.46 -5.16 -15.59
C TYR A 94 -6.02 -6.44 -14.97
N VAL A 95 -6.75 -6.31 -13.86
CA VAL A 95 -7.60 -7.40 -13.38
C VAL A 95 -8.82 -7.46 -14.31
N VAL A 96 -8.84 -8.45 -15.21
CA VAL A 96 -10.01 -8.82 -16.03
C VAL A 96 -10.92 -9.74 -15.23
#